data_AF-A0A0K4CB61-F1
#
_entry.id   AF-A0A0K4CB61-F1
#
_cell.length_a   1.000
_cell.length_b   1.000
_cell.length_c   1.000
_cell.angle_alpha   90.00
_cell.angle_beta   90.00
_cell.angle_gamma   90.00
#
_symmetry.space_group_name_H-M   'P 1'
#
loop_
_entity.id
_entity.type
_entity.pdbx_description
1 polymer ?
#
loop_
_entity_poly.entity_id
_entity_poly.type
_entity_poly.pdbx_seq_one_letter_code
_entity_poly.pdbx_strand_id
1 'polypeptide(L)' 'MVKLGIVEQRERYSRTAINNIKKFWSLTAKGCMFGKNITSPANPRETQPHFFESRFPELLKLLDTVH' A
#
# COMPACT_ATOMS: atom_id res chain seq x y z
N MET A 1 -7.61 -5.27 -3.26
CA MET A 1 -7.25 -3.93 -2.72
C MET A 1 -6.96 -2.87 -3.79
N VAL A 2 -6.16 -3.15 -4.83
CA VAL A 2 -5.89 -2.15 -5.91
C VAL A 2 -7.15 -1.75 -6.67
N LYS A 3 -7.94 -2.73 -7.15
CA LYS A 3 -9.23 -2.48 -7.83
C LYS A 3 -10.21 -1.65 -6.99
N LEU A 4 -10.10 -1.74 -5.66
CA LEU A 4 -10.93 -0.99 -4.70
C LEU A 4 -10.40 0.42 -4.41
N GLY A 5 -9.24 0.79 -4.98
CA GLY A 5 -8.55 2.04 -4.72
C GLY A 5 -8.00 2.17 -3.30
N ILE A 6 -7.76 1.06 -2.60
CA ILE A 6 -7.23 1.06 -1.22
C ILE A 6 -5.71 1.22 -1.21
N VAL A 7 -5.04 0.53 -2.13
CA VAL A 7 -3.59 0.58 -2.29
C VAL A 7 -3.23 0.93 -3.72
N GLU A 8 -2.10 1.60 -3.88
CA GLU A 8 -1.50 1.91 -5.17
C GLU A 8 -0.05 1.44 -5.20
N GLN A 9 0.43 1.11 -6.40
CA GLN A 9 1.84 0.81 -6.62
C GLN A 9 2.56 2.11 -6.96
N ARG A 10 3.54 2.47 -6.12
CA ARG A 10 4.42 3.62 -6.37
C ARG A 10 5.79 3.12 -6.80
N GLU A 11 6.54 4.01 -7.44
CA GLU A 11 7.82 3.69 -8.03
C GLU A 11 8.87 4.68 -7.57
N ARG A 12 10.12 4.20 -7.52
CA ARG A 12 11.29 5.03 -7.28
C ARG A 12 12.47 4.48 -8.07
N TYR A 13 13.42 5.36 -8.35
CA TYR A 13 14.70 4.96 -8.92
C TYR A 13 15.52 4.09 -7.95
N SER A 14 16.07 2.99 -8.47
CA SER A 14 16.97 2.06 -7.78
C SER A 14 18.03 1.52 -8.72
N ARG A 15 19.31 1.71 -8.39
CA ARG A 15 20.46 1.23 -9.18
C ARG A 15 20.52 -0.29 -9.36
N THR A 16 19.85 -1.05 -8.50
CA THR A 16 19.91 -2.52 -8.46
C THR A 16 18.62 -3.20 -8.90
N ALA A 17 17.56 -2.44 -9.17
CA ALA A 17 16.30 -3.01 -9.62
C ALA A 17 16.25 -3.11 -11.15
N ILE A 18 15.41 -4.00 -11.67
CA ILE A 18 15.16 -4.14 -13.12
C ILE A 18 14.71 -2.78 -13.67
N ASN A 19 15.28 -2.38 -14.81
CA ASN A 19 15.06 -1.08 -15.45
C ASN A 19 15.33 0.13 -14.55
N ASN A 20 16.15 -0.05 -13.52
CA ASN A 20 16.41 0.93 -12.48
C ASN A 20 15.17 1.39 -11.69
N ILE A 21 14.08 0.61 -11.69
CA ILE A 21 12.82 0.97 -11.04
C ILE A 21 12.49 -0.02 -9.93
N LYS A 22 12.35 0.48 -8.71
CA LYS A 22 11.82 -0.29 -7.58
C LYS A 22 10.39 0.12 -7.34
N LYS A 23 9.50 -0.88 -7.30
CA LYS A 23 8.09 -0.70 -6.97
C LYS A 23 7.84 -1.00 -5.51
N PHE A 24 6.94 -0.26 -4.88
CA PHE A 24 6.51 -0.46 -3.50
C PHE A 24 5.02 -0.11 -3.37
N TRP A 25 4.39 -0.61 -2.30
CA TRP A 25 2.96 -0.37 -2.06
C TRP A 25 2.76 0.82 -1.14
N SER A 26 1.70 1.57 -1.39
CA SER A 26 1.26 2.66 -0.52
C SER A 26 -0.26 2.62 -0.39
N LEU A 27 -0.78 2.95 0.78
CA LEU A 27 -2.18 3.30 0.93
C LEU A 27 -2.46 4.59 0.16
N THR A 28 -3.59 4.61 -0.52
CA THR A 28 -4.19 5.84 -1.06
C THR A 28 -4.83 6.64 0.08
N ALA A 29 -5.37 7.83 -0.22
CA ALA A 29 -6.18 8.58 0.74
C ALA A 29 -7.37 7.75 1.28
N LYS A 30 -8.06 6.99 0.41
CA LYS A 30 -9.13 6.07 0.80
C LYS A 30 -8.60 4.92 1.67
N GLY A 31 -7.44 4.36 1.33
CA GLY A 31 -6.82 3.30 2.11
C GLY A 31 -6.41 3.72 3.51
N CYS A 32 -6.08 5.00 3.72
CA CYS A 32 -5.72 5.54 5.03
C CYS A 32 -6.87 5.51 6.06
N MET A 33 -8.11 5.27 5.63
CA MET A 33 -9.22 4.98 6.56
C MET A 33 -9.05 3.65 7.29
N PHE A 34 -8.31 2.70 6.69
CA PHE A 34 -8.10 1.35 7.20
C PHE A 34 -6.68 1.11 7.71
N GLY A 35 -5.78 2.09 7.62
CA GLY A 35 -4.39 1.92 7.97
C GLY A 35 -3.56 3.18 7.81
N LYS A 36 -2.24 3.03 7.91
CA LYS A 36 -1.26 4.09 7.69
C LYS A 36 -0.11 3.62 6.82
N ASN A 37 0.51 4.57 6.13
CA ASN A 37 1.78 4.36 5.46
C ASN A 37 2.92 4.56 6.45
N ILE A 38 3.70 3.53 6.72
CA ILE A 38 4.91 3.62 7.53
C ILE A 38 6.10 3.67 6.57
N THR A 39 7.06 4.55 6.82
CA THR A 39 8.29 4.59 6.05
C THR A 39 9.04 3.26 6.18
N SER A 40 9.48 2.70 5.05
CA SER A 40 10.21 1.43 5.02
C SER A 40 11.56 1.57 5.74
N PRO A 41 11.93 0.63 6.64
CA PRO A 41 13.26 0.64 7.26
C PRO A 41 14.38 0.39 6.23
N ALA A 42 14.06 -0.29 5.12
CA ALA A 42 15.03 -0.54 4.05
C ALA A 42 15.30 0.70 3.18
N ASN A 43 14.34 1.64 3.11
CA ASN A 43 14.55 2.89 2.39
C ASN A 43 13.55 4.00 2.76
N PRO A 44 14.03 5.22 3.06
CA PRO A 44 13.15 6.33 3.42
C PRO A 44 12.25 6.83 2.28
N ARG A 45 12.55 6.47 1.02
CA ARG A 45 11.72 6.80 -0.15
C ARG A 45 10.62 5.77 -0.44
N GLU A 46 10.45 4.77 0.42
CA GLU A 46 9.39 3.77 0.32
C GLU A 46 8.46 3.86 1.52
N THR A 47 7.20 3.54 1.29
CA THR A 47 6.22 3.29 2.34
C THR A 47 5.87 1.80 2.40
N GLN A 48 5.30 1.39 3.52
CA GLN A 48 4.73 0.07 3.77
C GLN A 48 3.33 0.28 4.39
N PRO A 49 2.26 -0.25 3.75
CA PRO A 49 0.92 -0.20 4.32
C PRO A 49 0.84 -1.03 5.61
N HIS A 50 0.42 -0.40 6.70
CA HIS A 50 0.06 -1.07 7.94
C HIS A 50 -1.42 -0.83 8.21
N PHE A 51 -2.21 -1.90 8.16
CA PHE A 51 -3.64 -1.82 8.43
C PHE A 51 -3.93 -1.81 9.92
N PHE A 52 -4.98 -1.10 10.32
CA PHE A 52 -5.48 -1.11 11.68
C PHE A 52 -6.30 -2.38 11.92
N GLU A 53 -5.92 -3.13 12.94
CA GLU A 53 -6.63 -4.36 13.32
C GLU A 53 -8.12 -4.10 13.59
N SER A 54 -8.44 -2.98 14.26
CA SER A 54 -9.81 -2.58 14.57
C SER A 54 -10.67 -2.28 13.33
N ARG A 55 -10.05 -1.99 12.18
CA ARG A 55 -10.73 -1.69 10.90
C ARG A 55 -10.67 -2.84 9.91
N PHE A 56 -9.99 -3.93 10.24
CA PHE A 56 -9.84 -5.08 9.36
C PHE A 56 -11.17 -5.72 8.95
N PRO A 57 -12.18 -5.88 9.85
CA PRO A 57 -13.48 -6.44 9.45
C PRO A 57 -14.21 -5.60 8.39
N GLU A 58 -14.11 -4.27 8.47
CA GLU A 58 -14.70 -3.35 7.47
C GLU A 58 -13.98 -3.46 6.12
N LEU A 59 -12.65 -3.56 6.17
CA LEU A 59 -11.83 -3.76 4.98
C LEU A 59 -12.12 -5.11 4.30
N LEU A 60 -12.32 -6.18 5.07
CA LEU A 60 -12.63 -7.51 4.55
C LEU A 60 -13.96 -7.51 3.79
N LYS A 61 -15.01 -6.91 4.36
CA LYS A 61 -16.31 -6.76 3.68
C LYS A 61 -16.19 -6.08 2.32
N LEU A 62 -15.35 -5.04 2.22
CA LEU A 62 -15.10 -4.37 0.93
C LEU A 62 -14.39 -5.29 -0.07
N LEU A 63 -13.48 -6.14 0.39
CA LEU A 63 -12.78 -7.09 -0.48
C LEU A 63 -13.74 -8.13 -1.06
N ASP A 64 -14.70 -8.60 -0.27
CA ASP A 64 -15.70 -9.57 -0.71
C ASP A 64 -16.66 -9.00 -1.76
N THR A 65 -16.82 -7.67 -1.86
CA THR A 65 -17.69 -7.04 -2.88
C THR A 65 -17.09 -7.02 -4.29
N VAL A 66 -15.81 -7.34 -4.45
CA VAL A 66 -15.12 -7.28 -5.76
C VAL A 66 -14.67 -8.69 -6.14
N HIS A 67 -15.51 -9.38 -6.89
CA HIS A 67 -15.17 -10.59 -7.64
C HIS A 67 -14.60 -10.22 -9.01
#